data_AF-A0A2N2M6N6-F1
#
_entry.id   AF-A0A2N2M6N6-F1
#
_cell.length_a   1.000
_cell.length_b   1.000
_cell.length_c   1.000
_cell.angle_alpha   90.00
_cell.angle_beta   90.00
_cell.angle_gamma   90.00
#
_symmetry.space_group_name_H-M   'P 1'
#
loop_
_entity.id
_entity.type
_entity.pdbx_description
1 polymer ?
#
loop_
_entity_poly.entity_id
_entity_poly.type
_entity_poly.pdbx_seq_one_letter_code
_entity_poly.pdbx_strand_id
1 'polypeptide(L)'
;MAEKNLNHRQILSTIAHRAMLERGLIPDFSPEVMAELHHLQSNFMQQLAESVVTYRDMRRMLWCSIDDDDSLDLDQLTSAEVLPDKKVKIYVAIADVDALVKKGTAIDKRAQHNTATVYTVGNIFAMLPEAISTGLTSLNFNEDRSSVIVEMTINEDGSLQDSAIYMGVVKNKAKLAYNSVAAWLEGQAEFPSHVVEVEGLVENLKLQDAVAQKMKGFRQRQGALSLETVESKPVFSGDQILSMEFATKNRAREIVENFMIVTNGITARFLSDNNYPSIRRVVNIPDRWERIVEIAARYEYQLPETPDAIALEAFLVKQRTADPLRFSDLSLSVI
;
A
#
# COMPACT_ATOMS: atom_id res chain seq x y z
N MET A 1 -18.63 -40.46 19.23
CA MET A 1 -18.26 -39.24 19.99
C MET A 1 -18.31 -38.10 19.00
N ALA A 2 -19.23 -37.16 19.15
CA ALA A 2 -19.32 -36.03 18.25
C ALA A 2 -18.02 -35.22 18.38
N GLU A 3 -17.26 -35.07 17.29
CA GLU A 3 -16.25 -34.02 17.21
C GLU A 3 -16.94 -32.72 17.57
N LYS A 4 -16.55 -32.12 18.71
CA LYS A 4 -16.90 -30.73 18.98
C LYS A 4 -16.39 -29.96 17.77
N ASN A 5 -17.30 -29.40 16.96
CA ASN A 5 -16.94 -28.44 15.93
C ASN A 5 -16.14 -27.32 16.61
N LEU A 6 -14.82 -27.40 16.50
CA LEU A 6 -13.91 -26.41 17.05
C LEU A 6 -14.16 -25.12 16.28
N ASN A 7 -14.54 -24.07 16.99
CA ASN A 7 -14.66 -22.74 16.41
C ASN A 7 -13.23 -22.19 16.23
N HIS A 8 -12.62 -22.47 15.08
CA HIS A 8 -11.23 -22.06 14.80
C HIS A 8 -11.10 -20.53 14.88
N ARG A 9 -12.10 -19.78 14.39
CA ARG A 9 -12.11 -18.32 14.45
C ARG A 9 -12.01 -17.80 15.89
N GLN A 10 -12.83 -18.31 16.80
CA GLN A 10 -12.82 -17.89 18.21
C GLN A 10 -11.50 -18.27 18.91
N ILE A 11 -10.97 -19.46 18.63
CA ILE A 11 -9.68 -19.93 19.15
C ILE A 11 -8.57 -18.98 18.68
N LEU A 12 -8.51 -18.70 17.38
CA LEU A 12 -7.49 -17.84 16.77
C LEU A 12 -7.59 -16.40 17.24
N SER A 13 -8.82 -15.88 17.40
CA SER A 13 -9.04 -14.54 17.98
C SER A 13 -8.54 -14.45 19.42
N THR A 14 -8.81 -15.48 20.24
CA THR A 14 -8.30 -15.54 21.63
C THR A 14 -6.76 -15.60 21.68
N ILE A 15 -6.14 -16.39 20.81
CA ILE A 15 -4.68 -16.48 20.68
C ILE A 15 -4.10 -15.13 20.27
N ALA A 16 -4.70 -14.50 19.27
CA ALA A 16 -4.24 -13.22 18.74
C ALA A 16 -4.36 -12.09 19.77
N HIS A 17 -5.46 -12.02 20.53
CA HIS A 17 -5.64 -11.05 21.60
C HIS A 17 -4.61 -11.23 22.71
N ARG A 18 -4.35 -12.48 23.14
CA ARG A 18 -3.28 -12.76 24.10
C ARG A 18 -1.91 -12.32 23.58
N ALA A 19 -1.60 -12.61 22.31
CA ALA A 19 -0.34 -12.21 21.69
C ALA A 19 -0.16 -10.68 21.66
N MET A 20 -1.23 -9.91 21.43
CA MET A 20 -1.20 -8.44 21.55
C MET A 20 -0.74 -8.01 22.95
N LEU A 21 -1.37 -8.55 24.00
CA LEU A 21 -1.05 -8.23 25.39
C LEU A 21 0.38 -8.64 25.76
N GLU A 22 0.81 -9.85 25.39
CA GLU A 22 2.17 -10.35 25.67
C GLU A 22 3.26 -9.52 24.99
N ARG A 23 2.95 -8.87 23.86
CA ARG A 23 3.85 -7.93 23.15
C ARG A 23 3.70 -6.48 23.61
N GLY A 24 2.90 -6.23 24.64
CA GLY A 24 2.70 -4.88 25.20
C GLY A 24 1.85 -3.97 24.32
N LEU A 25 1.06 -4.51 23.40
CA LEU A 25 0.14 -3.75 22.55
C LEU A 25 -1.25 -3.65 23.18
N ILE A 26 -2.05 -2.68 22.74
CA ILE A 26 -3.39 -2.41 23.24
C ILE A 26 -4.42 -2.99 22.25
N PRO A 27 -5.03 -4.16 22.50
CA PRO A 27 -5.96 -4.78 21.57
C PRO A 27 -7.28 -4.02 21.46
N ASP A 28 -7.81 -3.52 22.58
CA ASP A 28 -9.16 -2.93 22.66
C ASP A 28 -9.12 -1.39 22.67
N PHE A 29 -10.22 -0.74 22.26
CA PHE A 29 -10.37 0.71 22.36
C PHE A 29 -10.89 1.10 23.75
N SER A 30 -10.24 2.08 24.40
CA SER A 30 -10.65 2.54 25.72
C SER A 30 -11.92 3.39 25.67
N PRO A 31 -12.64 3.58 26.81
CA PRO A 31 -13.79 4.49 26.87
C PRO A 31 -13.47 5.92 26.41
N GLU A 32 -12.27 6.42 26.69
CA GLU A 32 -11.82 7.74 26.26
C GLU A 32 -11.69 7.83 24.74
N VAL A 33 -11.15 6.77 24.10
CA VAL A 33 -11.07 6.67 22.63
C VAL A 33 -12.46 6.65 22.03
N MET A 34 -13.38 5.87 22.59
CA MET A 34 -14.76 5.79 22.09
C MET A 34 -15.52 7.10 22.29
N ALA A 35 -15.30 7.80 23.39
CA ALA A 35 -15.88 9.12 23.64
C ALA A 35 -15.38 10.16 22.64
N GLU A 36 -14.08 10.18 22.34
CA GLU A 36 -13.49 11.03 21.30
C GLU A 36 -14.09 10.69 19.92
N LEU A 37 -14.20 9.41 19.59
CA LEU A 37 -14.78 8.97 18.32
C LEU A 37 -16.21 9.48 18.15
N HIS A 38 -17.08 9.32 19.16
CA HIS A 38 -18.45 9.82 19.10
C HIS A 38 -18.52 11.34 18.92
N HIS A 39 -17.61 12.07 19.55
CA HIS A 39 -17.49 13.52 19.36
C HIS A 39 -17.07 13.88 17.92
N LEU A 40 -16.09 13.17 17.34
CA LEU A 40 -15.67 13.39 15.95
C LEU A 40 -16.81 13.10 14.98
N GLN A 41 -17.52 11.99 15.15
CA GLN A 41 -18.66 11.64 14.29
C GLN A 41 -19.78 12.68 14.35
N SER A 42 -20.04 13.25 15.52
CA SER A 42 -21.10 14.26 15.71
C SER A 42 -20.73 15.63 15.12
N ASN A 43 -19.44 15.96 15.05
CA ASN A 43 -18.96 17.28 14.66
C ASN A 43 -18.16 17.30 13.34
N PHE A 44 -18.14 16.19 12.60
CA PHE A 44 -17.33 16.03 11.39
C PHE A 44 -17.51 17.17 10.38
N MET A 45 -18.76 17.53 10.08
CA MET A 45 -19.07 18.62 9.14
C MET A 45 -18.61 20.00 9.65
N GLN A 46 -18.67 20.22 10.96
CA GLN A 46 -18.21 21.46 11.58
C GLN A 46 -16.69 21.56 11.52
N GLN A 47 -15.97 20.49 11.84
CA GLN A 47 -14.49 20.45 11.76
C GLN A 47 -13.99 20.70 10.34
N LEU A 48 -14.67 20.14 9.33
CA LEU A 48 -14.35 20.41 7.92
C LEU A 48 -14.55 21.89 7.56
N ALA A 49 -15.62 22.52 8.06
CA ALA A 49 -15.93 23.93 7.80
C ALA A 49 -14.98 24.90 8.51
N GLU A 50 -14.45 24.51 9.68
CA GLU A 50 -13.51 25.32 10.48
C GLU A 50 -12.04 25.16 10.04
N SER A 51 -11.76 24.30 9.07
CA SER A 51 -10.39 24.08 8.58
C SER A 51 -9.82 25.34 7.93
N VAL A 52 -8.67 25.79 8.44
CA VAL A 52 -7.89 26.91 7.86
C VAL A 52 -7.05 26.48 6.65
N VAL A 53 -7.05 25.18 6.32
CA VAL A 53 -6.30 24.62 5.20
C VAL A 53 -7.03 24.92 3.90
N THR A 54 -6.32 25.50 2.93
CA THR A 54 -6.85 25.66 1.59
C THR A 54 -6.66 24.36 0.80
N TYR A 55 -7.77 23.69 0.49
CA TYR A 55 -7.77 22.50 -0.34
C TYR A 55 -8.04 22.85 -1.80
N ARG A 56 -7.22 22.34 -2.72
CA ARG A 56 -7.50 22.43 -4.16
C ARG A 56 -8.65 21.50 -4.53
N ASP A 57 -9.59 21.97 -5.34
CA ASP A 57 -10.66 21.12 -5.86
C ASP A 57 -10.13 20.23 -6.98
N MET A 58 -10.02 18.93 -6.71
CA MET A 58 -9.56 17.91 -7.66
C MET A 58 -10.63 16.86 -7.93
N ARG A 59 -11.89 17.11 -7.53
CA ARG A 59 -12.99 16.14 -7.62
C ARG A 59 -13.38 15.77 -9.04
N ARG A 60 -12.93 16.55 -10.04
CA ARG A 60 -13.19 16.30 -11.46
C ARG A 60 -12.24 15.29 -12.10
N MET A 61 -11.13 14.97 -11.46
CA MET A 61 -10.19 13.99 -12.01
C MET A 61 -10.74 12.56 -11.94
N LEU A 62 -10.15 11.69 -12.75
CA LEU A 62 -10.46 10.26 -12.84
C LEU A 62 -9.75 9.50 -11.73
N TRP A 63 -10.06 9.82 -10.48
CA TRP A 63 -9.52 9.13 -9.31
C TRP A 63 -10.11 7.73 -9.19
N CYS A 64 -9.26 6.74 -8.95
CA CYS A 64 -9.69 5.39 -8.60
C CYS A 64 -8.82 4.81 -7.48
N SER A 65 -9.39 3.90 -6.70
CA SER A 65 -8.64 3.03 -5.79
C SER A 65 -8.43 1.67 -6.45
N ILE A 66 -7.33 0.98 -6.12
CA ILE A 66 -7.09 -0.42 -6.51
C ILE A 66 -6.59 -1.14 -5.25
N ASP A 67 -7.39 -2.06 -4.73
CA ASP A 67 -7.19 -2.66 -3.41
C ASP A 67 -7.53 -4.17 -3.43
N ASP A 68 -7.41 -4.85 -2.29
CA ASP A 68 -8.00 -6.19 -2.15
C ASP A 68 -9.54 -6.08 -2.15
N ASP A 69 -10.25 -7.12 -2.59
CA ASP A 69 -11.71 -7.09 -2.77
C ASP A 69 -12.46 -6.63 -1.49
N ASP A 70 -12.00 -7.13 -0.34
CA ASP A 70 -12.58 -6.90 0.98
C ASP A 70 -12.07 -5.63 1.69
N SER A 71 -11.15 -4.87 1.08
CA SER A 71 -10.62 -3.64 1.70
C SER A 71 -11.71 -2.56 1.83
N LEU A 72 -11.73 -1.91 3.00
CA LEU A 72 -12.64 -0.80 3.33
C LEU A 72 -11.88 0.47 3.75
N ASP A 73 -10.63 0.32 4.15
CA ASP A 73 -9.64 1.34 4.49
C ASP A 73 -8.87 1.77 3.23
N LEU A 74 -9.56 2.52 2.35
CA LEU A 74 -8.99 2.98 1.10
C LEU A 74 -8.11 4.21 1.36
N ASP A 75 -6.82 3.97 1.61
CA ASP A 75 -5.87 5.02 2.00
C ASP A 75 -5.40 5.90 0.84
N GLN A 76 -5.60 5.46 -0.40
CA GLN A 76 -5.05 6.15 -1.56
C GLN A 76 -5.89 6.04 -2.83
N LEU A 77 -5.82 7.08 -3.67
CA LEU A 77 -6.35 7.09 -5.03
C LEU A 77 -5.25 7.48 -6.01
N THR A 78 -5.37 7.01 -7.25
CA THR A 78 -4.44 7.32 -8.33
C THR A 78 -5.17 7.86 -9.56
N SER A 79 -4.49 8.72 -10.31
CA SER A 79 -4.95 9.22 -11.61
C SER A 79 -3.75 9.64 -12.46
N ALA A 80 -3.91 9.67 -13.78
CA ALA A 80 -2.88 10.09 -14.71
C ALA A 80 -3.36 11.14 -15.72
N GLU A 81 -2.45 11.96 -16.22
CA GLU A 81 -2.69 12.95 -17.27
C GLU A 81 -1.53 12.98 -18.25
N VAL A 82 -1.83 12.98 -19.54
CA VAL A 82 -0.82 13.17 -20.59
C VAL A 82 -0.50 14.65 -20.71
N LEU A 83 0.77 15.00 -20.62
CA LEU A 83 1.28 16.35 -20.83
C LEU A 83 1.78 16.54 -22.28
N PRO A 84 2.06 17.78 -22.70
CA PRO A 84 2.85 18.03 -23.91
C PRO A 84 4.15 17.21 -23.94
N ASP A 85 4.66 16.92 -25.13
CA ASP A 85 5.89 16.14 -25.36
C ASP A 85 5.86 14.69 -24.85
N LYS A 86 4.67 14.07 -24.77
CA LYS A 86 4.45 12.68 -24.34
C LYS A 86 4.88 12.38 -22.90
N LYS A 87 5.13 13.40 -22.09
CA LYS A 87 5.34 13.24 -20.65
C LYS A 87 4.02 12.86 -19.99
N VAL A 88 4.11 12.18 -18.85
CA VAL A 88 2.92 11.79 -18.10
C VAL A 88 3.05 12.33 -16.68
N LYS A 89 1.97 12.93 -16.22
CA LYS A 89 1.79 13.33 -14.83
C LYS A 89 0.96 12.27 -14.12
N ILE A 90 1.49 11.76 -13.03
CA ILE A 90 0.78 10.86 -12.12
C ILE A 90 0.40 11.67 -10.88
N TYR A 91 -0.80 11.43 -10.41
CA TYR A 91 -1.32 12.01 -9.19
C TYR A 91 -1.66 10.88 -8.22
N VAL A 92 -1.23 11.05 -6.98
CA VAL A 92 -1.55 10.18 -5.85
C VAL A 92 -2.24 11.02 -4.81
N ALA A 93 -3.44 10.64 -4.40
CA ALA A 93 -4.13 11.22 -3.26
C ALA A 93 -3.99 10.26 -2.08
N ILE A 94 -3.49 10.74 -0.94
CA ILE A 94 -3.40 9.98 0.31
C ILE A 94 -4.42 10.54 1.29
N ALA A 95 -5.15 9.66 1.99
CA ALA A 95 -6.14 10.03 3.00
C ALA A 95 -5.55 11.03 4.03
N ASP A 96 -6.27 12.12 4.28
CA ASP A 96 -5.87 13.17 5.24
C ASP A 96 -6.29 12.78 6.67
N VAL A 97 -5.64 11.74 7.21
CA VAL A 97 -5.95 11.20 8.55
C VAL A 97 -5.71 12.23 9.66
N ASP A 98 -4.66 13.04 9.53
CA ASP A 98 -4.30 14.09 10.49
C ASP A 98 -5.37 15.21 10.55
N ALA A 99 -6.24 15.35 9.53
CA ALA A 99 -7.39 16.25 9.61
C ALA A 99 -8.31 15.92 10.80
N LEU A 100 -8.44 14.65 11.17
CA LEU A 100 -9.34 14.19 12.24
C LEU A 100 -8.60 13.75 13.50
N VAL A 101 -7.52 12.99 13.36
CA VAL A 101 -6.79 12.44 14.51
C VAL A 101 -5.72 13.43 14.93
N LYS A 102 -6.09 14.37 15.81
CA LYS A 102 -5.18 15.44 16.24
C LYS A 102 -4.18 14.96 17.29
N LYS A 103 -2.96 15.50 17.21
CA LYS A 103 -1.90 15.24 18.18
C LYS A 103 -2.35 15.45 19.63
N GLY A 104 -2.05 14.49 20.49
CA GLY A 104 -2.30 14.52 21.93
C GLY A 104 -3.68 14.01 22.36
N THR A 105 -4.57 13.68 21.42
CA THR A 105 -5.89 13.11 21.73
C THR A 105 -5.79 11.64 22.19
N ALA A 106 -6.91 11.05 22.62
CA ALA A 106 -6.92 9.66 23.09
C ALA A 106 -6.67 8.70 21.91
N ILE A 107 -7.24 8.98 20.74
CA ILE A 107 -7.01 8.21 19.51
C ILE A 107 -5.54 8.31 19.09
N ASP A 108 -4.96 9.52 19.05
CA ASP A 108 -3.54 9.71 18.71
C ASP A 108 -2.61 8.95 19.67
N LYS A 109 -2.84 9.03 20.98
CA LYS A 109 -2.02 8.32 21.98
C LYS A 109 -2.08 6.81 21.80
N ARG A 110 -3.25 6.24 21.51
CA ARG A 110 -3.37 4.79 21.23
C ARG A 110 -2.68 4.42 19.91
N ALA A 111 -2.88 5.21 18.86
CA ALA A 111 -2.22 5.01 17.57
C ALA A 111 -0.70 5.07 17.70
N GLN A 112 -0.18 6.04 18.47
CA GLN A 112 1.24 6.16 18.82
C GLN A 112 1.74 4.93 19.58
N HIS A 113 0.97 4.39 20.52
CA HIS A 113 1.35 3.21 21.30
C HIS A 113 1.42 1.94 20.42
N ASN A 114 0.40 1.69 19.61
CA ASN A 114 0.36 0.50 18.77
C ASN A 114 1.20 0.63 17.49
N THR A 115 1.46 1.85 17.03
CA THR A 115 2.24 2.24 15.83
C THR A 115 1.71 1.77 14.47
N ALA A 116 0.96 0.67 14.44
CA ALA A 116 0.45 0.05 13.22
C ALA A 116 -0.82 -0.77 13.51
N THR A 117 -1.57 -1.06 12.45
CA THR A 117 -2.61 -2.10 12.49
C THR A 117 -1.93 -3.47 12.53
N VAL A 118 -2.36 -4.35 13.44
CA VAL A 118 -1.83 -5.71 13.53
C VAL A 118 -2.81 -6.68 12.89
N TYR A 119 -2.41 -7.21 11.73
CA TYR A 119 -3.17 -8.22 10.98
C TYR A 119 -2.82 -9.61 11.51
N THR A 120 -3.79 -10.27 12.14
CA THR A 120 -3.67 -11.69 12.53
C THR A 120 -4.74 -12.50 11.83
N VAL A 121 -4.58 -13.83 11.84
CA VAL A 121 -5.57 -14.74 11.25
C VAL A 121 -6.95 -14.63 11.91
N GLY A 122 -6.99 -14.48 13.24
CA GLY A 122 -8.24 -14.52 14.00
C GLY A 122 -8.93 -13.16 14.13
N ASN A 123 -8.15 -12.07 14.11
CA ASN A 123 -8.66 -10.72 14.28
C ASN A 123 -7.71 -9.68 13.67
N ILE A 124 -8.26 -8.55 13.21
CA ILE A 124 -7.46 -7.38 12.84
C ILE A 124 -7.53 -6.39 14.00
N PHE A 125 -6.39 -6.02 14.57
CA PHE A 125 -6.32 -5.00 15.62
C PHE A 125 -5.97 -3.67 14.98
N ALA A 126 -7.01 -2.92 14.60
CA ALA A 126 -6.85 -1.65 13.91
C ALA A 126 -6.10 -0.61 14.76
N MET A 127 -5.19 0.13 14.11
CA MET A 127 -4.48 1.25 14.72
C MET A 127 -5.47 2.35 15.14
N LEU A 128 -6.41 2.65 14.24
CA LEU A 128 -7.47 3.64 14.43
C LEU A 128 -8.83 2.92 14.55
N PRO A 129 -9.82 3.53 15.23
CA PRO A 129 -11.18 3.01 15.21
C PRO A 129 -11.71 2.87 13.78
N GLU A 130 -12.45 1.79 13.51
CA GLU A 130 -12.95 1.48 12.16
C GLU A 130 -13.74 2.62 11.53
N ALA A 131 -14.60 3.28 12.32
CA ALA A 131 -15.37 4.44 11.83
C ALA A 131 -14.49 5.59 11.29
N ILE A 132 -13.22 5.67 11.70
CA ILE A 132 -12.23 6.59 11.13
C ILE A 132 -11.56 5.96 9.91
N SER A 133 -10.95 4.78 10.06
CA SER A 133 -10.12 4.17 9.01
C SER A 133 -10.91 3.71 7.79
N THR A 134 -12.12 3.17 7.97
CA THR A 134 -12.99 2.69 6.89
C THR A 134 -14.09 3.68 6.52
N GLY A 135 -14.33 4.68 7.37
CA GLY A 135 -15.38 5.68 7.21
C GLY A 135 -14.82 7.06 6.86
N LEU A 136 -14.57 7.86 7.91
CA LEU A 136 -14.36 9.30 7.79
C LEU A 136 -13.09 9.68 7.01
N THR A 137 -12.04 8.86 7.06
CA THR A 137 -10.77 9.12 6.36
C THR A 137 -10.60 8.29 5.10
N SER A 138 -11.26 7.13 5.02
CA SER A 138 -11.23 6.28 3.82
C SER A 138 -11.70 7.05 2.59
N LEU A 139 -10.99 6.87 1.48
CA LEU A 139 -11.29 7.46 0.17
C LEU A 139 -12.42 6.71 -0.54
N ASN A 140 -13.55 6.59 0.17
CA ASN A 140 -14.72 5.83 -0.22
C ASN A 140 -15.31 6.28 -1.56
N PHE A 141 -15.89 5.31 -2.28
CA PHE A 141 -16.49 5.51 -3.58
C PHE A 141 -17.55 6.61 -3.57
N ASN A 142 -17.49 7.53 -4.54
CA ASN A 142 -18.44 8.60 -4.75
C ASN A 142 -18.59 9.59 -3.57
N GLU A 143 -17.60 9.64 -2.68
CA GLU A 143 -17.55 10.59 -1.57
C GLU A 143 -16.44 11.62 -1.74
N ASP A 144 -16.72 12.86 -1.31
CA ASP A 144 -15.72 13.92 -1.25
C ASP A 144 -14.82 13.69 -0.02
N ARG A 145 -13.50 13.73 -0.21
CA ARG A 145 -12.52 13.51 0.85
C ARG A 145 -11.34 14.47 0.73
N SER A 146 -10.87 14.97 1.87
CA SER A 146 -9.60 15.67 1.96
C SER A 146 -8.45 14.68 1.80
N SER A 147 -7.39 15.13 1.11
CA SER A 147 -6.23 14.29 0.83
C SER A 147 -4.97 15.13 0.72
N VAL A 148 -3.85 14.51 1.09
CA VAL A 148 -2.52 14.98 0.69
C VAL A 148 -2.29 14.51 -0.74
N ILE A 149 -2.10 15.45 -1.66
CA ILE A 149 -1.87 15.17 -3.07
C ILE A 149 -0.38 15.20 -3.33
N VAL A 150 0.14 14.13 -3.92
CA VAL A 150 1.47 14.06 -4.48
C VAL A 150 1.35 13.99 -5.99
N GLU A 151 1.82 15.04 -6.65
CA GLU A 151 1.91 15.16 -8.09
C GLU A 151 3.33 14.82 -8.53
N MET A 152 3.48 14.01 -9.58
CA MET A 152 4.78 13.62 -10.11
C MET A 152 4.78 13.57 -11.63
N THR A 153 5.75 14.24 -12.26
CA THR A 153 5.98 14.18 -13.71
C THR A 153 7.04 13.13 -14.00
N ILE A 154 6.70 12.14 -14.83
CA ILE A 154 7.57 11.00 -15.15
C ILE A 154 8.10 11.14 -16.58
N ASN A 155 9.42 11.00 -16.72
CA ASN A 155 10.10 10.97 -18.01
C ASN A 155 9.83 9.66 -18.77
N GLU A 156 10.14 9.65 -20.06
CA GLU A 156 9.93 8.46 -20.91
C GLU A 156 10.71 7.22 -20.44
N ASP A 157 11.85 7.41 -19.80
CA ASP A 157 12.71 6.34 -19.25
C ASP A 157 12.22 5.78 -17.90
N GLY A 158 11.19 6.40 -17.30
CA GLY A 158 10.63 6.05 -15.99
C GLY A 158 11.23 6.83 -14.82
N SER A 159 12.14 7.79 -15.06
CA SER A 159 12.71 8.65 -14.01
C SER A 159 11.74 9.75 -13.58
N LEU A 160 11.81 10.15 -12.31
CA LEU A 160 11.08 11.32 -11.79
C LEU A 160 11.73 12.60 -12.32
N GLN A 161 10.94 13.45 -12.97
CA GLN A 161 11.40 14.75 -13.46
C GLN A 161 11.12 15.88 -12.47
N ASP A 162 9.87 15.98 -11.98
CA ASP A 162 9.41 17.04 -11.10
C ASP A 162 8.27 16.53 -10.21
N SER A 163 8.06 17.18 -9.06
CA SER A 163 7.02 16.79 -8.11
C SER A 163 6.54 17.94 -7.26
N ALA A 164 5.28 17.87 -6.82
CA ALA A 164 4.69 18.80 -5.87
C ALA A 164 3.85 18.07 -4.83
N ILE A 165 3.76 18.64 -3.62
CA ILE A 165 2.87 18.18 -2.55
C ILE A 165 1.95 19.34 -2.16
N TYR A 166 0.65 19.08 -2.06
CA TYR A 166 -0.35 20.05 -1.63
C TYR A 166 -1.63 19.37 -1.12
N MET A 167 -2.47 20.13 -0.42
CA MET A 167 -3.76 19.62 0.06
C MET A 167 -4.84 19.73 -1.03
N GLY A 168 -5.68 18.70 -1.15
CA GLY A 168 -6.76 18.65 -2.14
C GLY A 168 -8.03 18.00 -1.60
N VAL A 169 -9.16 18.28 -2.27
CA VAL A 169 -10.39 17.49 -2.13
C VAL A 169 -10.55 16.64 -3.38
N VAL A 170 -10.67 15.34 -3.19
CA VAL A 170 -10.84 14.33 -4.24
C VAL A 170 -12.20 13.68 -4.14
N LYS A 171 -12.59 12.99 -5.20
CA LYS A 171 -13.80 12.17 -5.24
C LYS A 171 -13.49 10.88 -5.97
N ASN A 172 -13.50 9.76 -5.24
CA ASN A 172 -13.22 8.45 -5.81
C ASN A 172 -14.30 8.07 -6.84
N LYS A 173 -13.88 7.88 -8.10
CA LYS A 173 -14.77 7.53 -9.21
C LYS A 173 -14.93 6.02 -9.39
N ALA A 174 -14.06 5.22 -8.80
CA ALA A 174 -14.11 3.76 -8.92
C ALA A 174 -13.33 3.05 -7.81
N LYS A 175 -13.99 2.09 -7.16
CA LYS A 175 -13.32 1.10 -6.32
C LYS A 175 -13.00 -0.13 -7.19
N LEU A 176 -11.71 -0.41 -7.37
CA LEU A 176 -11.23 -1.53 -8.17
C LEU A 176 -10.51 -2.56 -7.31
N ALA A 177 -10.52 -3.80 -7.75
CA ALA A 177 -9.82 -4.89 -7.11
C ALA A 177 -8.57 -5.29 -7.89
N TYR A 178 -7.47 -5.58 -7.19
CA TYR A 178 -6.20 -5.98 -7.81
C TYR A 178 -6.35 -7.14 -8.79
N ASN A 179 -7.04 -8.21 -8.39
CA ASN A 179 -7.14 -9.42 -9.21
C ASN A 179 -7.93 -9.17 -10.50
N SER A 180 -9.04 -8.44 -10.39
CA SER A 180 -9.89 -8.08 -11.54
C SER A 180 -9.18 -7.15 -12.52
N VAL A 181 -8.46 -6.13 -12.02
CA VAL A 181 -7.69 -5.22 -12.89
C VAL A 181 -6.52 -5.96 -13.53
N ALA A 182 -5.82 -6.83 -12.80
CA ALA A 182 -4.72 -7.61 -13.36
C ALA A 182 -5.18 -8.54 -14.48
N ALA A 183 -6.25 -9.32 -14.25
CA ALA A 183 -6.82 -10.21 -15.27
C ALA A 183 -7.23 -9.42 -16.54
N TRP A 184 -7.80 -8.23 -16.37
CA TRP A 184 -8.11 -7.35 -17.50
C TRP A 184 -6.88 -6.83 -18.23
N LEU A 185 -5.87 -6.32 -17.53
CA LEU A 185 -4.61 -5.83 -18.12
C LEU A 185 -3.85 -6.94 -18.86
N GLU A 186 -4.05 -8.19 -18.46
CA GLU A 186 -3.46 -9.39 -19.05
C GLU A 186 -4.30 -9.98 -20.19
N GLY A 187 -5.47 -9.40 -20.50
CA GLY A 187 -6.37 -9.88 -21.55
C GLY A 187 -7.08 -11.19 -21.22
N GLN A 188 -7.15 -11.55 -19.94
CA GLN A 188 -7.80 -12.77 -19.44
C GLN A 188 -9.25 -12.53 -19.02
N ALA A 189 -9.65 -11.27 -18.82
CA ALA A 189 -11.00 -10.87 -18.44
C ALA A 189 -11.41 -9.55 -19.10
N GLU A 190 -12.71 -9.28 -19.16
CA GLU A 190 -13.23 -7.96 -19.52
C GLU A 190 -13.02 -6.95 -18.38
N PHE A 191 -13.10 -5.66 -18.70
CA PHE A 191 -13.00 -4.61 -17.70
C PHE A 191 -14.22 -4.69 -16.74
N PRO A 192 -14.04 -4.47 -15.42
CA PRO A 192 -15.13 -4.62 -14.45
C PRO A 192 -16.36 -3.78 -14.81
N SER A 193 -17.49 -4.45 -15.06
CA SER A 193 -18.70 -3.85 -15.63
C SER A 193 -19.30 -2.74 -14.76
N HIS A 194 -19.16 -2.82 -13.43
CA HIS A 194 -19.62 -1.78 -12.49
C HIS A 194 -18.83 -0.47 -12.59
N VAL A 195 -17.73 -0.44 -13.33
CA VAL A 195 -16.84 0.71 -13.49
C VAL A 195 -16.84 1.27 -14.93
N VAL A 196 -17.44 0.53 -15.88
CA VAL A 196 -17.49 0.91 -17.30
C VAL A 196 -18.20 2.26 -17.54
N GLU A 197 -19.03 2.71 -16.60
CA GLU A 197 -19.77 3.97 -16.70
C GLU A 197 -18.90 5.23 -16.54
N VAL A 198 -17.64 5.09 -16.08
CA VAL A 198 -16.72 6.23 -15.92
C VAL A 198 -15.94 6.47 -17.21
N GLU A 199 -16.38 7.45 -18.00
CA GLU A 199 -15.73 7.84 -19.26
C GLU A 199 -14.25 8.16 -19.07
N GLY A 200 -13.39 7.55 -19.89
CA GLY A 200 -11.93 7.77 -19.89
C GLY A 200 -11.14 7.02 -18.83
N LEU A 201 -11.79 6.34 -17.86
CA LEU A 201 -11.09 5.64 -16.78
C LEU A 201 -10.26 4.45 -17.28
N VAL A 202 -10.77 3.75 -18.30
CA VAL A 202 -10.07 2.60 -18.93
C VAL A 202 -8.75 3.06 -19.55
N GLU A 203 -8.78 4.15 -20.30
CA GLU A 203 -7.58 4.77 -20.90
C GLU A 203 -6.64 5.29 -19.82
N ASN A 204 -7.19 5.87 -18.74
CA ASN A 204 -6.41 6.35 -17.61
C ASN A 204 -5.64 5.21 -16.92
N LEU A 205 -6.30 4.07 -16.67
CA LEU A 205 -5.66 2.90 -16.06
C LEU A 205 -4.58 2.29 -16.95
N LYS A 206 -4.80 2.22 -18.27
CA LYS A 206 -3.76 1.79 -19.22
C LYS A 206 -2.56 2.72 -19.20
N LEU A 207 -2.79 4.03 -19.09
CA LEU A 207 -1.73 5.02 -18.96
C LEU A 207 -0.95 4.84 -17.65
N GLN A 208 -1.66 4.65 -16.53
CA GLN A 208 -1.06 4.37 -15.22
C GLN A 208 -0.19 3.11 -15.27
N ASP A 209 -0.69 2.01 -15.84
CA ASP A 209 0.07 0.77 -16.04
C ASP A 209 1.34 1.01 -16.87
N ALA A 210 1.23 1.65 -18.02
CA ALA A 210 2.38 1.92 -18.88
C ALA A 210 3.47 2.74 -18.16
N VAL A 211 3.09 3.71 -17.34
CA VAL A 211 4.04 4.52 -16.55
C VAL A 211 4.64 3.72 -15.41
N ALA A 212 3.83 2.95 -14.67
CA ALA A 212 4.31 2.12 -13.57
C ALA A 212 5.35 1.08 -14.05
N GLN A 213 5.13 0.46 -15.21
CA GLN A 213 6.09 -0.48 -15.80
C GLN A 213 7.41 0.19 -16.20
N LYS A 214 7.36 1.43 -16.71
CA LYS A 214 8.58 2.24 -16.97
C LYS A 214 9.32 2.56 -15.68
N MET A 215 8.61 3.00 -14.64
CA MET A 215 9.18 3.29 -13.32
C MET A 215 9.82 2.06 -12.68
N LYS A 216 9.16 0.90 -12.77
CA LYS A 216 9.71 -0.39 -12.33
C LYS A 216 11.03 -0.69 -13.04
N GLY A 217 11.05 -0.60 -14.38
CA GLY A 217 12.25 -0.83 -15.16
C GLY A 217 13.38 0.16 -14.83
N PHE A 218 13.06 1.44 -14.63
CA PHE A 218 14.02 2.44 -14.17
C PHE A 218 14.64 2.05 -12.82
N ARG A 219 13.80 1.73 -11.82
CA ARG A 219 14.25 1.33 -10.48
C ARG A 219 15.14 0.10 -10.50
N GLN A 220 14.79 -0.93 -11.28
CA GLN A 220 15.62 -2.14 -11.43
C GLN A 220 17.00 -1.83 -12.00
N ARG A 221 17.09 -0.94 -13.01
CA ARG A 221 18.38 -0.46 -13.52
C ARG A 221 19.19 0.34 -12.49
N GLN A 222 18.53 0.90 -11.48
CA GLN A 222 19.16 1.58 -10.34
C GLN A 222 19.46 0.63 -9.16
N GLY A 223 19.29 -0.69 -9.33
CA GLY A 223 19.60 -1.68 -8.30
C GLY A 223 18.47 -2.00 -7.32
N ALA A 224 17.21 -1.67 -7.65
CA ALA A 224 16.08 -2.15 -6.86
C ALA A 224 15.95 -3.67 -6.98
N LEU A 225 15.99 -4.37 -5.83
CA LEU A 225 15.95 -5.83 -5.78
C LEU A 225 14.53 -6.37 -5.97
N SER A 226 14.37 -7.35 -6.86
CA SER A 226 13.13 -8.08 -7.12
C SER A 226 13.04 -9.33 -6.25
N LEU A 227 12.87 -9.17 -4.94
CA LEU A 227 12.70 -10.28 -4.00
C LEU A 227 11.23 -10.69 -3.89
N GLU A 228 10.98 -12.00 -3.72
CA GLU A 228 9.65 -12.56 -3.56
C GLU A 228 9.54 -13.38 -2.27
N THR A 229 8.55 -13.09 -1.45
CA THR A 229 8.21 -13.87 -0.26
C THR A 229 6.83 -14.49 -0.42
N VAL A 230 6.65 -15.70 0.10
CA VAL A 230 5.34 -16.36 0.09
C VAL A 230 4.50 -15.82 1.25
N GLU A 231 3.47 -15.05 0.91
CA GLU A 231 2.45 -14.62 1.87
C GLU A 231 1.20 -15.48 1.71
N SER A 232 0.64 -15.95 2.82
CA SER A 232 -0.55 -16.81 2.81
C SER A 232 -1.63 -16.31 3.76
N LYS A 233 -2.89 -16.41 3.33
CA LYS A 233 -4.08 -16.03 4.09
C LYS A 233 -4.99 -17.27 4.23
N PRO A 234 -5.49 -17.59 5.43
CA PRO A 234 -6.42 -18.69 5.61
C PRO A 234 -7.80 -18.32 5.10
N VAL A 235 -8.44 -19.26 4.40
CA VAL A 235 -9.82 -19.15 3.92
C VAL A 235 -10.72 -19.87 4.91
N PHE A 236 -11.76 -19.17 5.39
CA PHE A 236 -12.72 -19.73 6.32
C PHE A 236 -14.02 -20.16 5.61
N SER A 237 -14.55 -21.30 6.01
CA SER A 237 -15.93 -21.71 5.74
C SER A 237 -16.69 -21.73 7.06
N GLY A 238 -17.51 -20.71 7.29
CA GLY A 238 -18.06 -20.41 8.62
C GLY A 238 -16.93 -20.14 9.62
N ASP A 239 -16.88 -20.95 10.69
CA ASP A 239 -15.88 -20.82 11.76
C ASP A 239 -14.67 -21.76 11.60
N GLN A 240 -14.60 -22.52 10.51
CA GLN A 240 -13.52 -23.47 10.24
C GLN A 240 -12.60 -22.98 9.12
N ILE A 241 -11.31 -23.27 9.26
CA ILE A 241 -10.32 -23.06 8.19
C ILE A 241 -10.52 -24.15 7.16
N LEU A 242 -10.70 -23.77 5.90
CA LEU A 242 -10.90 -24.67 4.77
C LEU A 242 -9.61 -24.86 3.96
N SER A 243 -8.89 -23.77 3.70
CA SER A 243 -7.71 -23.76 2.84
C SER A 243 -6.80 -22.56 3.16
N MET A 244 -5.68 -22.49 2.44
CA MET A 244 -4.80 -21.32 2.41
C MET A 244 -4.78 -20.76 0.99
N GLU A 245 -4.94 -19.46 0.87
CA GLU A 245 -4.69 -18.71 -0.36
C GLU A 245 -3.32 -18.04 -0.27
N PHE A 246 -2.60 -18.02 -1.37
CA PHE A 246 -1.29 -17.40 -1.46
C PHE A 246 -1.40 -16.12 -2.26
N ALA A 247 -0.88 -15.02 -1.71
CA ALA A 247 -0.87 -13.75 -2.41
C ALA A 247 0.06 -13.85 -3.62
N THR A 248 -0.48 -13.52 -4.79
CA THR A 248 0.32 -13.43 -6.01
C THR A 248 0.61 -11.97 -6.34
N LYS A 249 1.88 -11.69 -6.63
CA LYS A 249 2.25 -10.42 -7.24
C LYS A 249 1.61 -10.38 -8.62
N ASN A 250 0.89 -9.30 -8.92
CA ASN A 250 0.20 -9.14 -10.19
C ASN A 250 0.39 -7.72 -10.72
N ARG A 251 0.05 -7.53 -11.99
CA ARG A 251 0.30 -6.27 -12.70
C ARG A 251 -0.40 -5.07 -12.06
N ALA A 252 -1.59 -5.24 -11.51
CA ALA A 252 -2.33 -4.18 -10.83
C ALA A 252 -1.64 -3.74 -9.52
N ARG A 253 -1.14 -4.71 -8.72
CA ARG A 253 -0.35 -4.42 -7.51
C ARG A 253 0.92 -3.64 -7.84
N GLU A 254 1.55 -3.95 -8.97
CA GLU A 254 2.75 -3.22 -9.43
C GLU A 254 2.48 -1.75 -9.77
N ILE A 255 1.26 -1.39 -10.22
CA ILE A 255 0.88 0.00 -10.45
C ILE A 255 0.98 0.78 -9.16
N VAL A 256 0.24 0.30 -8.15
CA VAL A 256 0.17 0.93 -6.83
C VAL A 256 1.56 0.94 -6.16
N GLU A 257 2.27 -0.19 -6.17
CA GLU A 257 3.60 -0.33 -5.56
C GLU A 257 4.58 0.72 -6.12
N ASN A 258 4.67 0.86 -7.44
CA ASN A 258 5.65 1.79 -8.04
C ASN A 258 5.29 3.26 -7.81
N PHE A 259 4.00 3.60 -7.82
CA PHE A 259 3.57 4.95 -7.47
C PHE A 259 3.87 5.26 -6.00
N MET A 260 3.55 4.36 -5.07
CA MET A 260 3.79 4.62 -3.65
C MET A 260 5.27 4.69 -3.29
N ILE A 261 6.14 3.92 -3.95
CA ILE A 261 7.58 4.02 -3.73
C ILE A 261 8.09 5.42 -4.12
N VAL A 262 7.63 5.96 -5.25
CA VAL A 262 8.04 7.31 -5.67
C VAL A 262 7.39 8.39 -4.81
N THR A 263 6.11 8.24 -4.44
CA THR A 263 5.42 9.10 -3.47
C THR A 263 6.20 9.20 -2.16
N ASN A 264 6.60 8.07 -1.57
CA ASN A 264 7.38 8.02 -0.33
C ASN A 264 8.72 8.75 -0.48
N GLY A 265 9.41 8.55 -1.61
CA GLY A 265 10.65 9.27 -1.92
C GLY A 265 10.46 10.79 -2.07
N ILE A 266 9.37 11.22 -2.71
CA ILE A 266 9.01 12.63 -2.87
C ILE A 266 8.74 13.26 -1.50
N THR A 267 7.91 12.63 -0.66
CA THR A 267 7.60 13.11 0.69
C THR A 267 8.85 13.23 1.55
N ALA A 268 9.74 12.24 1.52
CA ALA A 268 10.99 12.28 2.28
C ALA A 268 11.90 13.45 1.84
N ARG A 269 12.01 13.71 0.52
CA ARG A 269 12.77 14.85 -0.02
C ARG A 269 12.11 16.17 0.34
N PHE A 270 10.80 16.29 0.15
CA PHE A 270 10.04 17.49 0.51
C PHE A 270 10.26 17.91 1.96
N LEU A 271 10.15 16.98 2.91
CA LEU A 271 10.40 17.27 4.33
C LEU A 271 11.87 17.66 4.57
N SER A 272 12.81 16.99 3.91
CA SER A 272 14.24 17.29 4.00
C SER A 272 14.57 18.69 3.51
N ASP A 273 14.08 19.06 2.33
CA ASP A 273 14.36 20.33 1.66
C ASP A 273 13.76 21.51 2.44
N ASN A 274 12.69 21.26 3.18
CA ASN A 274 12.05 22.23 4.08
C ASN A 274 12.61 22.18 5.53
N ASN A 275 13.69 21.44 5.78
CA ASN A 275 14.31 21.30 7.11
C ASN A 275 13.36 20.79 8.21
N TYR A 276 12.36 19.98 7.83
CA TYR A 276 11.44 19.36 8.78
C TYR A 276 11.97 18.02 9.29
N PRO A 277 11.93 17.77 10.62
CA PRO A 277 12.23 16.45 11.16
C PRO A 277 11.27 15.40 10.61
N SER A 278 11.80 14.24 10.22
CA SER A 278 11.03 13.14 9.63
C SER A 278 11.58 11.79 10.05
N ILE A 279 10.68 10.81 10.22
CA ILE A 279 11.05 9.40 10.41
C ILE A 279 11.31 8.81 9.03
N ARG A 280 12.45 8.13 8.85
CA ARG A 280 12.84 7.54 7.57
C ARG A 280 12.91 6.03 7.65
N ARG A 281 12.40 5.35 6.61
CA ARG A 281 12.66 3.93 6.38
C ARG A 281 14.01 3.80 5.68
N VAL A 282 14.99 3.23 6.36
CA VAL A 282 16.35 3.02 5.84
C VAL A 282 16.59 1.52 5.74
N VAL A 283 17.05 1.07 4.57
CA VAL A 283 17.52 -0.29 4.37
C VAL A 283 19.04 -0.24 4.38
N ASN A 284 19.65 -1.00 5.29
CA ASN A 284 21.10 -1.05 5.43
C ASN A 284 21.72 -2.01 4.41
N ILE A 285 23.01 -1.84 4.16
CA ILE A 285 23.83 -2.80 3.42
C ILE A 285 23.77 -4.15 4.17
N PRO A 286 23.62 -5.30 3.49
CA PRO A 286 23.53 -6.59 4.16
C PRO A 286 24.78 -6.90 5.00
N ASP A 287 24.59 -7.22 6.28
CA ASP A 287 25.68 -7.59 7.20
C ASP A 287 26.40 -8.88 6.76
N ARG A 288 25.71 -9.75 6.01
CA ARG A 288 26.20 -11.06 5.57
C ARG A 288 26.37 -11.13 4.05
N TRP A 289 26.97 -10.11 3.44
CA TRP A 289 27.20 -10.10 2.00
C TRP A 289 28.01 -11.31 1.49
N GLU A 290 29.06 -11.71 2.21
CA GLU A 290 29.85 -12.91 1.87
C GLU A 290 28.97 -14.16 1.70
N ARG A 291 27.93 -14.29 2.54
CA ARG A 291 26.99 -15.40 2.46
C ARG A 291 26.14 -15.34 1.19
N ILE A 292 25.74 -14.14 0.76
CA ILE A 292 25.01 -13.93 -0.50
C ILE A 292 25.92 -14.29 -1.69
N VAL A 293 27.20 -13.92 -1.65
CA VAL A 293 28.20 -14.32 -2.65
C VAL A 293 28.35 -15.85 -2.73
N GLU A 294 28.46 -16.54 -1.59
CA GLU A 294 28.49 -18.01 -1.54
C GLU A 294 27.23 -18.65 -2.11
N ILE A 295 26.05 -18.09 -1.86
CA ILE A 295 24.79 -18.57 -2.41
C ILE A 295 24.83 -18.43 -3.94
N ALA A 296 25.17 -17.25 -4.46
CA ALA A 296 25.26 -17.01 -5.89
C ALA A 296 26.25 -17.95 -6.60
N ALA A 297 27.38 -18.26 -5.96
CA ALA A 297 28.38 -19.18 -6.49
C ALA A 297 27.84 -20.61 -6.69
N ARG A 298 26.88 -21.07 -5.87
CA ARG A 298 26.20 -22.38 -6.04
C ARG A 298 25.34 -22.44 -7.30
N TYR A 299 24.93 -21.29 -7.81
CA TYR A 299 24.21 -21.13 -9.07
C TYR A 299 25.15 -20.73 -10.22
N GLU A 300 26.46 -20.96 -10.05
CA GLU A 300 27.49 -20.62 -11.04
C GLU A 300 27.46 -19.13 -11.44
N TYR A 301 27.10 -18.26 -10.49
CA TYR A 301 27.06 -16.81 -10.67
C TYR A 301 28.06 -16.13 -9.74
N GLN A 302 28.91 -15.28 -10.29
CA GLN A 302 29.92 -14.56 -9.52
C GLN A 302 29.40 -13.16 -9.16
N LEU A 303 29.19 -12.92 -7.87
CA LEU A 303 28.96 -11.58 -7.33
C LEU A 303 30.28 -10.93 -6.92
N PRO A 304 30.36 -9.58 -6.90
CA PRO A 304 31.54 -8.87 -6.41
C PRO A 304 31.76 -9.11 -4.90
N GLU A 305 33.00 -8.96 -4.45
CA GLU A 305 33.36 -9.10 -3.03
C GLU A 305 32.72 -8.01 -2.16
N THR A 306 32.50 -6.82 -2.72
CA THR A 306 31.81 -5.72 -2.06
C THR A 306 30.33 -5.69 -2.41
N PRO A 307 29.43 -5.32 -1.47
CA PRO A 307 28.00 -5.18 -1.72
C PRO A 307 27.67 -4.33 -2.95
N ASP A 308 26.94 -4.92 -3.89
CA ASP A 308 26.49 -4.28 -5.12
C ASP A 308 25.06 -4.72 -5.45
N ALA A 309 24.12 -3.80 -5.30
CA ALA A 309 22.69 -4.07 -5.53
C ALA A 309 22.36 -4.32 -7.00
N ILE A 310 23.09 -3.71 -7.95
CA ILE A 310 22.87 -3.91 -9.39
C ILE A 310 23.33 -5.32 -9.78
N ALA A 311 24.51 -5.74 -9.30
CA ALA A 311 25.00 -7.10 -9.52
C ALA A 311 24.07 -8.14 -8.87
N LEU A 312 23.59 -7.88 -7.66
CA LEU A 312 22.64 -8.75 -6.98
C LEU A 312 21.31 -8.84 -7.74
N GLU A 313 20.76 -7.72 -8.22
CA GLU A 313 19.52 -7.75 -9.00
C GLU A 313 19.70 -8.51 -10.32
N ALA A 314 20.83 -8.34 -11.00
CA ALA A 314 21.13 -9.10 -12.22
C ALA A 314 21.17 -10.62 -11.95
N PHE A 315 21.72 -11.03 -10.81
CA PHE A 315 21.65 -12.41 -10.34
C PHE A 315 20.21 -12.86 -10.08
N LEU A 316 19.43 -12.10 -9.29
CA LEU A 316 18.05 -12.45 -8.92
C LEU A 316 17.15 -12.56 -10.15
N VAL A 317 17.23 -11.63 -11.10
CA VAL A 317 16.46 -11.69 -12.35
C VAL A 317 16.78 -12.95 -13.15
N LYS A 318 18.07 -13.31 -13.26
CA LYS A 318 18.49 -14.54 -13.95
C LYS A 318 17.90 -15.77 -13.29
N GLN A 319 17.93 -15.86 -11.96
CA GLN A 319 17.41 -17.01 -11.23
C GLN A 319 15.88 -17.11 -11.29
N ARG A 320 15.16 -15.99 -11.21
CA ARG A 320 13.70 -15.99 -11.37
C ARG A 320 13.27 -16.53 -12.72
N THR A 321 13.99 -16.19 -13.80
CA THR A 321 13.69 -16.71 -15.13
C THR A 321 14.05 -18.19 -15.26
N ALA A 322 15.12 -18.65 -14.62
CA ALA A 322 15.58 -20.03 -14.69
C ALA A 322 14.70 -21.00 -13.86
N ASP A 323 14.30 -20.60 -12.66
CA ASP A 323 13.48 -21.41 -11.75
C ASP A 323 12.45 -20.53 -11.00
N PRO A 324 11.35 -20.14 -11.66
CA PRO A 324 10.32 -19.30 -11.04
C PRO A 324 9.60 -19.99 -9.87
N LEU A 325 9.60 -21.32 -9.81
CA LEU A 325 8.90 -22.08 -8.77
C LEU A 325 9.63 -22.04 -7.42
N ARG A 326 10.97 -21.99 -7.44
CA ARG A 326 11.80 -21.94 -6.22
C ARG A 326 12.42 -20.56 -5.96
N PHE A 327 12.05 -19.56 -6.74
CA PHE A 327 12.63 -18.22 -6.63
C PHE A 327 12.34 -17.56 -5.27
N SER A 328 11.21 -17.86 -4.65
CA SER A 328 10.87 -17.37 -3.31
C SER A 328 11.79 -17.94 -2.22
N ASP A 329 12.24 -19.19 -2.35
CA ASP A 329 13.20 -19.79 -1.42
C ASP A 329 14.58 -19.13 -1.53
N LEU A 330 15.00 -18.81 -2.76
CA LEU A 330 16.23 -18.05 -3.01
C LEU A 330 16.12 -16.64 -2.42
N SER A 331 15.02 -15.95 -2.67
CA SER A 331 14.76 -14.61 -2.13
C SER A 331 14.83 -14.61 -0.60
N LEU A 332 14.21 -15.59 0.06
CA LEU A 332 14.25 -15.73 1.52
C LEU A 332 15.67 -16.00 2.05
N SER A 333 16.53 -16.65 1.26
CA SER A 333 17.93 -16.87 1.64
C SER A 333 18.80 -15.61 1.52
N VAL A 334 18.34 -14.61 0.76
CA VAL A 334 19.01 -13.32 0.55
C VAL A 334 18.55 -12.26 1.56
N ILE A 335 17.27 -12.29 1.96
CA ILE A 335 16.66 -11.44 3.00
C ILE A 335 17.27 -11.75 4.37
#